data_AF-A0A7X7JD63-F1
#
_entry.id   AF-A0A7X7JD63-F1
#
_cell.length_a   1.000
_cell.length_b   1.000
_cell.length_c   1.000
_cell.angle_alpha   90.00
_cell.angle_beta   90.00
_cell.angle_gamma   90.00
#
_symmetry.space_group_name_H-M   'P 1'
#
loop_
_entity.id
_entity.type
_entity.pdbx_description
1 polymer ?
#
loop_
_entity_poly.entity_id
_entity_poly.type
_entity_poly.pdbx_seq_one_letter_code
_entity_poly.pdbx_strand_id
1 'polypeptide(L)' 'MIHVGEKAPLFKAEGTTGMIDLGEMLESGPVVLYFFPKANTPG' A
#
# COMPACT_ATOMS: atom_id res chain seq x y z
N MET A 1 -4.77 -4.08 -13.46
CA MET A 1 -5.99 -4.37 -12.68
C MET A 1 -5.68 -5.56 -11.80
N ILE A 2 -6.01 -5.50 -10.52
CA ILE A 2 -5.92 -6.64 -9.58
C ILE A 2 -7.35 -7.12 -9.33
N HIS A 3 -7.56 -8.43 -9.33
CA HIS A 3 -8.86 -9.04 -9.06
C HIS A 3 -8.97 -9.54 -7.62
N VAL A 4 -10.20 -9.63 -7.12
CA VAL A 4 -10.46 -10.20 -5.79
C VAL A 4 -10.01 -11.66 -5.75
N GLY A 5 -9.26 -12.03 -4.71
CA GLY A 5 -8.68 -13.37 -4.56
C GLY A 5 -7.30 -13.53 -5.21
N GLU A 6 -6.83 -12.56 -6.02
CA GLU A 6 -5.45 -12.54 -6.47
C GLU A 6 -4.51 -12.08 -5.37
N LYS A 7 -3.27 -12.60 -5.39
CA LYS A 7 -2.22 -12.10 -4.51
C LYS A 7 -1.90 -10.65 -4.87
N ALA A 8 -1.85 -9.78 -3.87
CA ALA A 8 -1.39 -8.41 -4.06
C ALA A 8 0.08 -8.41 -4.55
N PRO A 9 0.43 -7.58 -5.56
CA PRO A 9 1.81 -7.43 -5.99
C PRO A 9 2.66 -6.87 -4.86
N LEU A 10 3.73 -7.58 -4.50
CA LEU A 10 4.68 -7.08 -3.51
C LEU A 10 5.43 -5.87 -4.08
N PHE A 11 5.62 -4.87 -3.23
CA PHE A 11 6.33 -3.65 -3.60
C PHE A 11 7.21 -3.15 -2.45
N LYS A 12 8.21 -2.37 -2.85
CA LYS A 12 9.00 -1.50 -1.97
C LYS A 12 8.86 -0.07 -2.44
N ALA A 13 8.54 0.85 -1.54
CA ALA A 13 8.32 2.25 -1.88
C ALA A 13 8.78 3.18 -0.75
N GLU A 14 9.23 4.38 -1.11
CA GLU A 14 9.49 5.43 -0.13
C GLU A 14 8.18 5.93 0.47
N GLY A 15 8.08 5.89 1.79
CA GLY A 15 6.98 6.44 2.57
C GLY A 15 7.43 7.58 3.48
N THR A 16 6.47 8.17 4.19
CA THR A 16 6.71 9.30 5.11
C THR A 16 7.55 8.93 6.34
N THR A 17 7.60 7.64 6.69
CA THR A 17 8.35 7.11 7.83
C THR A 17 9.59 6.31 7.41
N GLY A 18 9.96 6.35 6.13
CA GLY A 18 11.04 5.55 5.56
C GLY A 18 10.56 4.56 4.51
N MET A 19 11.37 3.54 4.22
CA MET A 19 11.03 2.52 3.23
C MET A 19 9.87 1.66 3.72
N ILE A 20 8.86 1.48 2.87
CA ILE A 20 7.72 0.59 3.08
C ILE A 20 7.93 -0.67 2.25
N ASP A 21 7.86 -1.83 2.89
CA ASP A 21 7.85 -3.16 2.25
C ASP A 21 6.51 -3.85 2.56
N LEU A 22 5.68 -4.07 1.52
CA LEU A 22 4.38 -4.73 1.70
C LEU A 22 4.53 -6.17 2.22
N GLY A 23 5.59 -6.89 1.83
CA GLY A 23 5.82 -8.26 2.26
C GLY A 23 6.00 -8.35 3.77
N GLU A 24 6.89 -7.51 4.32
CA GLU A 24 7.15 -7.46 5.77
C GLU A 24 5.91 -7.02 6.56
N MET A 25 5.13 -6.04 6.04
CA MET A 25 3.91 -5.59 6.71
C MET A 25 2.85 -6.69 6.81
N LEU A 26 2.72 -7.52 5.78
CA LEU A 26 1.75 -8.62 5.75
C LEU A 26 2.07 -9.73 6.77
N GLU A 27 3.33 -9.85 7.22
CA GLU A 27 3.71 -10.77 8.30
C GLU A 27 3.14 -10.31 9.66
N SER A 28 2.93 -9.00 9.83
CA SER A 28 2.37 -8.41 11.06
C SER A 28 0.84 -8.44 11.09
N GLY A 29 0.19 -8.56 9.93
CA GLY A 29 -1.27 -8.68 9.83
C GLY A 29 -1.85 -8.13 8.52
N PRO A 30 -3.20 -8.10 8.41
CA PRO A 30 -3.87 -7.57 7.23
C PRO A 30 -3.57 -6.08 7.00
N VAL A 31 -3.37 -5.70 5.74
CA VAL A 31 -3.08 -4.32 5.33
C VAL A 31 -4.18 -3.80 4.41
N VAL A 32 -4.64 -2.57 4.67
CA VAL A 32 -5.54 -1.83 3.77
C VAL A 32 -4.73 -0.73 3.09
N LEU A 33 -4.57 -0.82 1.78
CA LEU A 33 -3.92 0.20 0.95
C LEU A 33 -4.99 0.98 0.18
N TYR A 34 -4.90 2.31 0.23
CA TYR A 34 -5.76 3.20 -0.54
C TYR A 34 -4.93 4.31 -1.19
N PHE A 35 -5.44 4.83 -2.29
CA PHE A 35 -4.83 5.92 -3.04
C PHE A 35 -5.80 7.11 -3.04
N PHE A 36 -5.26 8.32 -3.05
CA PHE A 36 -6.01 9.57 -3.18
C PHE A 36 -5.37 10.45 -4.27
N PRO A 37 -6.12 11.35 -4.93
CA PRO A 37 -5.64 12.02 -6.14
C PRO A 37 -4.41 12.89 -5.91
N LYS A 38 -4.46 13.73 -4.86
CA LYS A 38 -3.36 14.65 -4.51
C LYS A 38 -3.56 15.18 -3.09
N ALA A 39 -2.45 15.36 -2.36
CA ALA A 39 -2.48 16.03 -1.07
C ALA A 39 -2.92 17.50 -1.20
N ASN A 40 -3.48 18.04 -0.11
CA ASN A 40 -3.93 19.44 -0.03
C ASN A 40 -4.98 19.83 -1.08
N THR A 41 -5.91 18.93 -1.38
CA THR A 41 -7.07 19.22 -2.23
C THR A 41 -8.36 18.92 -1.45
N PRO A 42 -9.41 19.75 -1.59
CA PRO A 42 -10.64 19.60 -0.80
C PRO A 42 -11.50 18.39 -1.20
N GLY A 43 -11.21 17.75 -2.34
CA GLY A 43 -12.05 16.72 -2.96
C GLY A 43 -12.67 17.24 -4.25
#